data_AF-A0A918IPG9-F1
#
_entry.id   AF-A0A918IPG9-F1
#
_cell.length_a   1.000
_cell.length_b   1.000
_cell.length_c   1.000
_cell.angle_alpha   90.00
_cell.angle_beta   90.00
_cell.angle_gamma   90.00
#
_symmetry.space_group_name_H-M   'P 1'
#
loop_
_entity.id
_entity.type
_entity.pdbx_description
1 polymer ?
#
loop_
_entity_poly.entity_id
_entity_poly.type
_entity_poly.pdbx_seq_one_letter_code
_entity_poly.pdbx_strand_id
1 'polypeptide(L)' 'MTGLLHRDHPWIGRDVEDTVTGRRGILRAIAPDGDKPRPVAWLLPPGGGTEWTTDPKALANPSQITPDTLPAS' A
#
# COMPACT_ATOMS: atom_id res chain seq x y z
N MET A 1 -24.03 5.68 7.63
CA MET A 1 -22.80 6.29 8.17
C MET A 1 -21.74 5.20 8.28
N THR A 2 -20.79 5.16 7.34
CA THR A 2 -19.46 4.56 7.54
C THR A 2 -18.63 4.99 6.35
N GLY A 3 -17.91 6.11 6.52
CA GLY A 3 -16.99 6.60 5.51
C GLY A 3 -15.92 5.55 5.26
N LEU A 4 -15.59 5.35 3.98
CA LEU A 4 -14.48 4.54 3.48
C LEU A 4 -13.28 4.68 4.43
N LEU A 5 -13.01 3.64 5.21
CA LEU A 5 -11.97 3.57 6.23
C LEU A 5 -10.59 3.50 5.57
N HIS A 6 -10.23 4.50 4.75
CA HIS A 6 -8.85 4.74 4.36
C HIS A 6 -8.12 5.19 5.61
N ARG A 7 -7.51 4.23 6.32
CA ARG A 7 -6.55 4.60 7.36
C ARG A 7 -5.35 5.26 6.68
N ASP A 8 -5.00 6.45 7.14
CA ASP A 8 -3.75 7.10 6.76
C ASP A 8 -2.59 6.14 7.09
N HIS A 9 -1.81 5.78 6.06
CA HIS A 9 -0.65 4.93 6.21
C HIS A 9 0.53 5.62 5.53
N PRO A 10 1.68 5.79 6.20
CA PRO A 10 2.81 6.57 5.66
C PRO A 10 3.40 5.97 4.37
N TRP A 11 3.03 4.74 4.04
CA TRP A 11 3.46 4.02 2.84
C TRP A 11 2.43 4.04 1.71
N ILE A 12 1.25 4.67 1.86
CA ILE A 12 0.33 4.85 0.72
C ILE A 12 1.08 5.58 -0.41
N GLY A 13 0.93 5.07 -1.63
CA GLY A 13 1.62 5.54 -2.83
C GLY A 13 3.05 5.04 -2.99
N ARG A 14 3.59 4.29 -2.02
CA ARG A 14 4.95 3.73 -2.10
C ARG A 14 4.93 2.31 -2.65
N ASP A 15 5.98 1.94 -3.37
CA ASP A 15 6.24 0.54 -3.66
C ASP A 15 6.72 -0.15 -2.37
N VAL A 16 6.05 -1.25 -2.03
CA VAL A 16 6.29 -2.03 -0.81
C VAL A 16 6.42 -3.50 -1.19
N GLU A 17 7.13 -4.24 -0.37
CA GLU A 17 7.24 -5.69 -0.49
C GLU A 17 6.14 -6.37 0.32
N ASP A 18 5.41 -7.26 -0.33
CA ASP A 18 4.53 -8.21 0.33
C ASP A 18 5.34 -9.47 0.68
N THR A 19 5.76 -9.57 1.94
CA THR A 19 6.60 -10.68 2.42
C THR A 19 5.90 -12.04 2.39
N VAL A 20 4.57 -12.08 2.27
CA VAL A 20 3.80 -13.33 2.15
C VAL A 20 3.98 -13.94 0.75
N THR A 21 3.94 -13.11 -0.29
CA THR A 21 4.04 -13.58 -1.68
C THR A 21 5.42 -13.37 -2.30
N GLY A 22 6.28 -12.59 -1.66
CA GLY A 22 7.56 -12.13 -2.19
C GLY A 22 7.42 -11.12 -3.34
N ARG A 23 6.21 -10.61 -3.60
CA ARG A 23 5.93 -9.66 -4.68
C ARG A 23 6.06 -8.23 -4.20
N ARG A 24 6.36 -7.31 -5.12
CA ARG A 24 6.35 -5.88 -4.85
C ARG A 24 5.21 -5.20 -5.58
N GLY A 25 4.62 -4.19 -4.94
CA GLY A 25 3.50 -3.43 -5.48
C GLY A 25 3.32 -2.09 -4.79
N ILE A 26 2.61 -1.18 -5.44
CA ILE A 26 2.28 0.13 -4.88
C ILE A 26 1.16 -0.03 -3.86
N LEU A 27 1.41 0.37 -2.60
CA LEU A 27 0.37 0.39 -1.58
C LEU A 27 -0.66 1.48 -1.90
N ARG A 28 -1.87 1.07 -2.25
CA ARG A 28 -2.96 1.97 -2.65
C ARG A 28 -3.81 2.41 -1.48
N ALA A 29 -4.16 1.46 -0.61
CA ALA A 29 -5.05 1.70 0.51
C ALA A 29 -4.86 0.65 1.63
N ILE A 30 -5.16 1.07 2.86
CA ILE A 30 -5.43 0.15 3.97
C ILE A 30 -6.93 0.22 4.24
N ALA A 31 -7.68 -0.79 3.82
CA ALA A 31 -9.15 -0.82 3.87
C ALA A 31 -9.66 -2.25 4.00
N PRO A 32 -10.82 -2.48 4.63
CA PRO A 32 -11.42 -3.81 4.72
C PRO A 32 -11.78 -4.35 3.33
N ASP A 33 -11.62 -5.66 3.16
CA ASP A 33 -12.05 -6.40 1.97
C ASP A 33 -13.44 -7.02 2.24
N GLY A 34 -14.48 -6.44 1.64
CA GLY A 34 -15.88 -6.81 1.87
C GLY A 34 -16.32 -6.65 3.32
N ASP A 35 -16.97 -7.67 3.87
CA ASP A 35 -17.45 -7.72 5.26
C ASP A 35 -16.36 -8.06 6.29
N LYS A 36 -15.08 -8.13 5.89
CA LYS A 36 -14.01 -8.47 6.82
C LYS A 36 -13.83 -7.34 7.84
N PRO A 37 -13.87 -7.65 9.15
CA PRO A 37 -13.73 -6.62 10.20
C PRO A 37 -12.31 -6.06 10.30
N ARG A 38 -11.32 -6.72 9.68
CA ARG A 38 -9.92 -6.32 9.71
C ARG A 38 -9.52 -5.68 8.38
N PRO A 39 -8.86 -4.51 8.43
CA PRO A 39 -8.37 -3.86 7.21
C PRO A 39 -7.26 -4.68 6.58
N VAL A 40 -7.23 -4.71 5.24
CA VAL A 40 -6.17 -5.31 4.43
C VAL A 40 -5.43 -4.24 3.65
N ALA A 41 -4.21 -4.56 3.23
CA ALA A 41 -3.41 -3.72 2.37
C ALA A 41 -3.68 -4.05 0.91
N TRP A 42 -4.14 -3.05 0.16
CA TRP A 42 -4.41 -3.13 -1.27
C TRP A 42 -3.16 -2.73 -2.05
N LEU A 43 -2.62 -3.65 -2.84
CA LEU A 43 -1.40 -3.49 -3.62
C LEU A 43 -1.70 -3.55 -5.11
N LEU A 44 -1.16 -2.60 -5.86
CA LEU A 44 -1.20 -2.57 -7.32
C LEU A 44 0.16 -3.01 -7.88
N PRO A 45 0.22 -3.93 -8.86
CA PRO A 45 1.48 -4.33 -9.47
C PRO A 45 2.18 -3.17 -10.17
N PRO A 46 3.52 -3.13 -10.18
CA PRO A 46 4.27 -2.19 -11.01
C PRO A 46 3.95 -2.44 -12.49
N GLY A 47 3.45 -1.41 -13.18
CA GLY A 47 2.95 -1.50 -14.56
C GLY A 47 1.43 -1.70 -14.69
N GLY A 48 0.70 -1.78 -13.57
CA GLY A 48 -0.74 -1.99 -13.56
C GLY A 48 -1.14 -3.46 -13.71
N GLY A 49 -2.43 -3.74 -13.56
CA GLY A 49 -2.99 -5.09 -13.58
C GLY A 49 -3.93 -5.35 -12.41
N THR A 50 -4.12 -6.63 -12.08
CA THR A 50 -5.02 -7.04 -11.00
C THR A 50 -4.40 -6.72 -9.64
N GLU A 51 -5.08 -5.87 -8.88
CA GLU A 51 -4.74 -5.57 -7.49
C GLU A 51 -4.86 -6.84 -6.64
N TRP A 52 -4.01 -6.94 -5.62
CA TRP A 52 -4.12 -7.99 -4.62
C TRP A 52 -4.10 -7.42 -3.22
N THR A 53 -4.67 -8.18 -2.29
CA THR A 53 -4.72 -7.80 -0.89
C THR A 53 -3.74 -8.65 -0.08
N THR A 54 -3.00 -8.03 0.83
CA THR A 54 -2.18 -8.71 1.83
C THR A 54 -2.47 -8.18 3.24
N ASP A 55 -1.98 -8.85 4.28
CA ASP A 55 -2.07 -8.33 5.64
C ASP A 55 -1.20 -7.08 5.75
N PRO A 56 -1.67 -5.96 6.35
CA PRO A 56 -0.85 -4.76 6.50
C PRO A 56 0.46 -5.00 7.26
N LYS A 57 0.53 -6.02 8.11
CA LYS A 57 1.75 -6.42 8.82
C LYS A 57 2.76 -7.17 7.94
N ALA A 58 2.33 -7.69 6.80
CA ALA A 58 3.21 -8.36 5.84
C ALA A 58 3.97 -7.37 4.94
N LEU A 59 3.65 -6.08 5.01
CA LEU A 59 4.32 -5.05 4.23
C LEU A 59 5.70 -4.75 4.82
N ALA A 60 6.71 -4.77 3.96
CA ALA A 60 8.08 -4.45 4.33
C ALA A 60 8.76 -3.60 3.24
N ASN A 61 9.96 -3.10 3.55
CA ASN A 61 10.86 -2.45 2.60
C ASN A 61 10.18 -1.39 1.71
N PRO A 62 9.45 -0.42 2.28
CA PRO A 62 8.86 0.66 1.50
C PRO A 62 9.96 1.41 0.76
N SER A 63 9.73 1.77 -0.51
CA SER A 63 10.65 2.64 -1.23
C SER A 63 10.89 3.91 -0.42
N GLN A 64 12.15 4.27 -0.26
CA GLN A 64 12.46 5.62 0.22
C GLN A 64 11.89 6.59 -0.81
N ILE A 65 11.06 7.52 -0.35
CA ILE A 65 10.88 8.77 -1.08
C ILE A 65 12.27 9.40 -1.03
N THR A 66 13.04 9.32 -2.11
CA THR A 66 14.12 10.27 -2.30
C THR A 66 13.45 11.64 -2.46
N PRO A 67 13.69 12.62 -1.57
CA PRO A 67 13.31 13.99 -1.84
C PRO A 67 14.23 14.57 -2.92
N ASP A 68 14.33 13.92 -4.08
CA ASP A 68 15.09 14.41 -5.23
C ASP A 68 14.15 15.13 -6.19
N THR A 69 13.42 16.11 -5.66
CA THR A 69 12.87 17.26 -6.41
C THR A 69 12.53 18.37 -5.42
N LEU A 70 13.50 18.78 -4.59
CA LEU A 70 13.48 20.15 -4.08
C LEU A 70 14.30 20.96 -5.08
N PRO A 71 13.70 21.84 -5.92
CA PRO A 71 14.51 22.80 -6.66
C PRO A 71 15.29 23.62 -5.63
N ALA A 72 16.61 23.66 -5.78
CA ALA A 72 17.47 24.52 -4.97
C ALA A 72 17.00 25.97 -5.19
N SER A 73 16.61 26.63 -4.10
CA SER A 73 16.39 28.09 -4.07
C SER A 73 17.71 28.85 -4.10
#